data_AF-A0A482Z3I4-F1
#
_entry.id   AF-A0A482Z3I4-F1
#
_cell.length_a   1.000
_cell.length_b   1.000
_cell.length_c   1.000
_cell.angle_alpha   90.00
_cell.angle_beta   90.00
_cell.angle_gamma   90.00
#
_symmetry.space_group_name_H-M   'P 1'
#
loop_
_entity.id
_entity.type
_entity.pdbx_description
1 polymer ?
#
loop_
_entity_poly.entity_id
_entity_poly.type
_entity_poly.pdbx_seq_one_letter_code
_entity_poly.pdbx_strand_id
1 'polypeptide(L)'
;MYELARKHCGNQVAWKISLQNLKEKLGITSQMKLFRFNIKQITETNHLPEYNILIADDVIMFTRKEPPKENTAPSKLPKHVAKKEIEKQARPGESYEQAANRIKGLKDALK
;
A
#
# COMPACT_ATOMS: atom_id res chain seq x y z
N MET A 1 -9.16 -13.02 -13.71
CA MET A 1 -7.73 -12.72 -13.47
C MET A 1 -7.54 -11.36 -12.82
N TYR A 2 -8.01 -10.28 -13.47
CA TYR A 2 -7.97 -8.92 -12.93
C TYR A 2 -8.50 -8.81 -11.49
N GLU A 3 -9.69 -9.33 -11.21
CA GLU A 3 -10.28 -9.31 -9.85
C GLU A 3 -9.40 -9.99 -8.80
N LEU A 4 -8.72 -11.08 -9.18
CA LEU A 4 -7.83 -11.80 -8.29
C LEU A 4 -6.57 -10.96 -8.00
N ALA A 5 -5.99 -10.37 -9.03
CA ALA A 5 -4.87 -9.44 -8.88
C ALA A 5 -5.27 -8.24 -8.00
N ARG A 6 -6.43 -7.63 -8.23
CA ARG A 6 -6.95 -6.50 -7.44
C ARG A 6 -7.14 -6.86 -5.97
N LYS A 7 -7.72 -8.03 -5.69
CA LYS A 7 -7.99 -8.49 -4.32
C LYS A 7 -6.71 -8.79 -3.53
N HIS A 8 -5.70 -9.35 -4.19
CA HIS A 8 -4.47 -9.79 -3.53
C HIS A 8 -3.34 -8.73 -3.56
N CYS A 9 -3.28 -7.88 -4.58
CA CYS A 9 -2.31 -6.78 -4.71
C CYS A 9 -2.83 -5.44 -4.14
N GLY A 10 -3.87 -5.44 -3.30
CA GLY A 10 -4.52 -4.20 -2.82
C GLY A 10 -3.56 -3.20 -2.17
N ASN A 11 -2.82 -3.64 -1.15
CA ASN A 11 -1.76 -2.87 -0.48
C ASN A 11 -0.34 -3.34 -0.86
N GLN A 12 -0.22 -4.53 -1.46
CA GLN A 12 1.07 -5.14 -1.78
C GLN A 12 1.48 -4.79 -3.22
N VAL A 13 2.77 -4.50 -3.44
CA VAL A 13 3.30 -4.17 -4.78
C VAL A 13 3.21 -5.37 -5.72
N ALA A 14 3.39 -6.57 -5.18
CA ALA A 14 3.37 -7.81 -5.93
C ALA A 14 2.73 -8.94 -5.11
N TRP A 15 2.09 -9.87 -5.81
CA TRP A 15 1.53 -11.09 -5.25
C TRP A 15 1.98 -12.30 -6.07
N LYS A 16 2.47 -13.33 -5.37
CA LYS A 16 2.94 -14.59 -5.99
C LYS A 16 2.01 -15.73 -5.60
N ILE A 17 1.69 -16.59 -6.55
CA ILE A 17 0.88 -17.79 -6.33
C ILE A 17 1.34 -18.92 -7.24
N SER A 18 1.35 -20.15 -6.73
CA SER A 18 1.59 -21.35 -7.54
C SER A 18 0.43 -21.62 -8.49
N LEU A 19 0.72 -22.15 -9.67
CA LEU A 19 -0.25 -22.50 -10.70
C LEU A 19 -1.37 -23.43 -10.18
N GLN A 20 -1.03 -24.40 -9.33
CA GLN A 20 -1.98 -25.31 -8.68
C GLN A 20 -3.01 -24.55 -7.82
N ASN A 21 -2.54 -23.75 -6.85
CA ASN A 21 -3.41 -22.94 -6.00
C ASN A 21 -4.24 -21.93 -6.81
N LEU A 22 -3.69 -21.39 -7.90
CA LEU A 22 -4.45 -20.49 -8.78
C LEU A 22 -5.61 -21.22 -9.46
N LYS A 23 -5.36 -22.44 -9.97
CA LYS A 23 -6.39 -23.28 -10.59
C LYS A 23 -7.52 -23.56 -9.59
N GLU A 24 -7.17 -23.91 -8.35
CA GLU A 24 -8.14 -24.15 -7.27
C GLU A 24 -8.95 -22.88 -6.92
N LYS A 25 -8.29 -21.72 -6.79
CA LYS A 25 -8.96 -20.43 -6.56
C LYS A 25 -9.91 -20.02 -7.68
N LEU A 26 -9.60 -20.37 -8.92
CA LEU A 26 -10.44 -20.11 -10.09
C LEU A 26 -11.52 -21.18 -10.29
N GLY A 27 -11.50 -22.28 -9.52
CA GLY A 27 -12.44 -23.39 -9.66
C GLY A 27 -12.32 -24.12 -11.01
N ILE A 28 -11.15 -24.10 -11.63
CA ILE A 28 -10.95 -24.67 -12.97
C ILE A 28 -10.76 -26.18 -12.87
N THR A 29 -11.55 -26.95 -13.61
CA THR A 29 -11.48 -28.42 -13.66
C THR A 29 -10.57 -28.96 -14.76
N SER A 30 -10.07 -28.10 -15.65
CA SER A 30 -9.25 -28.50 -16.81
C SER A 30 -7.88 -29.09 -16.41
N GLN A 31 -7.25 -29.81 -17.35
CA GLN A 31 -5.93 -30.40 -17.12
C GLN A 31 -4.85 -29.33 -16.88
N MET A 32 -3.86 -29.64 -16.04
CA MET A 32 -2.81 -28.70 -15.67
C MET A 32 -2.03 -28.15 -16.87
N LYS A 33 -1.73 -29.02 -17.86
CA LYS A 33 -1.02 -28.63 -19.08
C LYS A 33 -1.78 -27.58 -19.89
N LEU A 34 -3.09 -27.77 -20.06
CA LEU A 34 -3.94 -26.83 -20.79
C LEU A 34 -4.07 -25.51 -20.03
N PHE A 35 -4.23 -25.58 -18.70
CA PHE A 35 -4.27 -24.38 -17.87
C PHE A 35 -2.96 -23.58 -17.97
N ARG A 36 -1.80 -24.25 -17.90
CA ARG A 36 -0.49 -23.62 -18.08
C ARG A 36 -0.36 -22.92 -19.44
N PHE A 37 -0.80 -23.58 -20.51
CA PHE A 37 -0.81 -23.00 -21.85
C PHE A 37 -1.67 -21.73 -21.90
N ASN A 38 -2.90 -21.80 -21.39
CA ASN A 38 -3.81 -20.65 -21.37
C ASN A 38 -3.25 -19.48 -20.56
N ILE A 39 -2.67 -19.74 -19.38
CA ILE A 39 -2.01 -18.70 -18.59
C ILE A 39 -0.86 -18.07 -19.37
N LYS A 40 -0.03 -18.88 -20.04
CA LYS A 40 1.10 -18.39 -20.82
C LYS A 40 0.65 -17.41 -21.92
N GLN A 41 -0.42 -17.74 -22.64
CA GLN A 41 -1.01 -16.84 -23.65
C GLN A 41 -1.54 -15.54 -23.04
N ILE A 42 -2.16 -15.61 -21.86
CA ILE A 42 -2.62 -14.42 -21.13
C ILE A 42 -1.43 -13.55 -20.67
N THR A 43 -0.34 -14.17 -20.20
CA THR A 43 0.86 -13.44 -19.79
C THR A 43 1.61 -12.81 -20.96
N GLU A 44 1.58 -13.43 -22.14
CA GLU A 44 2.20 -12.88 -23.36
C GLU A 44 1.47 -11.65 -23.86
N THR A 45 0.13 -11.65 -23.82
CA THR A 45 -0.68 -10.50 -24.23
C THR A 45 -0.67 -9.37 -23.19
N ASN A 46 -0.52 -9.71 -21.90
CA ASN A 46 -0.43 -8.81 -20.75
C ASN A 46 -1.38 -7.59 -20.81
N HIS A 47 -2.60 -7.80 -21.31
CA HIS A 47 -3.57 -6.73 -21.58
C HIS A 47 -4.29 -6.23 -20.30
N LEU A 48 -3.79 -6.55 -19.10
CA LEU A 48 -4.44 -6.11 -17.88
C LEU A 48 -4.19 -4.61 -17.63
N PRO A 49 -5.23 -3.82 -17.38
CA PRO A 49 -5.08 -2.47 -16.86
C PRO A 49 -4.52 -2.54 -15.43
N GLU A 50 -3.65 -1.60 -15.07
CA GLU A 50 -3.03 -1.43 -13.73
C GLU A 50 -2.10 -2.56 -13.22
N TYR A 51 -2.21 -3.79 -13.75
CA TYR A 51 -1.43 -4.94 -13.32
C TYR A 51 -0.65 -5.56 -14.47
N ASN A 52 0.51 -6.14 -14.16
CA ASN A 52 1.26 -7.03 -15.05
C ASN A 52 1.19 -8.46 -14.50
N ILE A 53 1.23 -9.43 -15.40
CA ILE A 53 1.31 -10.84 -15.04
C ILE A 53 2.59 -11.43 -15.63
N LEU A 54 3.37 -12.08 -14.78
CA LEU A 54 4.56 -12.84 -15.15
C LEU A 54 4.39 -14.28 -14.70
N ILE A 55 4.89 -15.22 -15.50
CA ILE A 55 4.95 -16.63 -15.14
C ILE A 55 6.41 -17.08 -15.17
N ALA A 56 6.87 -17.68 -14.08
CA ALA A 56 8.17 -18.31 -13.93
C ALA A 56 7.95 -19.75 -13.48
N ASP A 57 8.25 -20.70 -14.38
CA ASP A 57 7.98 -22.13 -14.19
C ASP A 57 6.50 -22.41 -13.85
N ASP A 58 6.22 -22.69 -12.59
CA ASP A 58 4.88 -22.98 -12.05
C ASP A 58 4.42 -21.90 -11.03
N VAL A 59 5.10 -20.75 -10.98
CA VAL A 59 4.73 -19.62 -10.13
C VAL A 59 4.30 -18.44 -10.99
N ILE A 60 3.15 -17.88 -10.66
CA ILE A 60 2.58 -16.71 -11.30
C ILE A 60 2.76 -15.53 -10.35
N MET A 61 3.28 -14.44 -10.90
CA MET A 61 3.50 -13.19 -10.19
C MET A 61 2.65 -12.09 -10.82
N PHE A 62 1.80 -11.50 -10.00
CA PHE A 62 1.04 -10.30 -10.32
C PHE A 62 1.80 -9.11 -9.75
N THR A 63 2.08 -8.10 -10.56
CA THR A 63 2.70 -6.85 -10.11
C THR A 63 1.84 -5.67 -10.50
N ARG A 64 1.81 -4.62 -9.69
CA ARG A 64 1.19 -3.36 -10.10
C ARG A 64 2.12 -2.58 -11.02
N LYS A 65 1.52 -1.87 -11.98
CA LYS A 65 2.22 -0.90 -12.83
C LYS A 65 2.56 0.38 -12.06
N GLU A 66 1.68 0.78 -11.15
CA GLU A 66 1.88 1.93 -10.28
C GLU A 66 2.13 1.46 -8.84
N PRO A 67 3.03 2.13 -8.10
CA PRO A 67 3.22 1.81 -6.69
C PRO A 67 1.89 1.97 -5.94
N PRO A 68 1.58 1.10 -4.95
CA PRO A 68 0.44 1.30 -4.08
C PRO A 68 0.48 2.72 -3.53
N LYS A 69 -0.66 3.43 -3.59
CA LYS A 69 -0.81 4.69 -2.86
C LYS A 69 -0.56 4.36 -1.39
N GLU A 70 0.62 4.73 -0.89
CA GLU A 70 0.92 4.54 0.50
C GLU A 70 -0.17 5.27 1.30
N ASN A 71 -0.86 4.54 2.18
CA ASN A 71 -1.60 5.17 3.27
C ASN A 71 -0.60 5.58 4.37
N THR A 72 0.56 6.13 3.99
CA THR A 72 1.36 6.90 4.94
C THR A 72 0.49 8.11 5.28
N ALA A 73 0.03 8.16 6.53
CA ALA A 73 -0.52 9.40 7.07
C ALA A 73 0.46 10.52 6.66
N PRO A 74 -0.03 11.65 6.14
CA PRO A 74 0.86 12.71 5.67
C PRO A 74 1.81 13.03 6.83
N SER A 75 3.11 12.85 6.62
CA SER A 75 4.18 13.18 7.58
C SER A 75 4.15 14.67 8.00
N LYS A 76 3.27 15.46 7.38
CA LYS A 76 2.97 16.86 7.68
C LYS A 76 1.56 17.00 8.26
N LEU A 77 1.21 16.23 9.28
CA LEU A 77 0.15 16.68 10.19
C LEU A 77 0.74 17.87 10.97
N PRO A 78 0.06 19.03 11.02
CA PRO A 78 0.52 20.13 11.86
C PRO A 78 0.64 19.59 13.29
N LYS A 79 1.83 19.69 13.89
CA LYS A 79 2.06 19.31 15.29
C LYS A 79 1.18 20.22 16.14
N HIS A 80 -0.03 19.77 16.46
CA HIS A 80 -0.84 20.49 17.44
C HIS A 80 -0.12 20.41 18.78
N VAL A 81 -0.07 21.52 19.51
CA VAL A 81 0.43 21.48 20.88
C VAL A 81 -0.73 21.05 21.76
N ALA A 82 -0.59 19.93 22.47
CA ALA A 82 -1.63 19.45 23.36
C ALA A 82 -1.81 20.45 24.54
N LYS A 83 -3.05 20.70 24.95
CA LYS A 83 -3.37 21.63 26.05
C LYS A 83 -2.57 21.36 27.33
N LYS A 84 -2.39 20.08 27.66
CA LYS A 84 -1.59 19.61 28.80
C LYS A 84 -0.10 19.98 28.70
N GLU A 85 0.45 20.05 27.50
CA GLU A 85 1.84 20.43 27.26
C GLU A 85 2.02 21.95 27.41
N ILE A 86 1.02 22.73 26.97
CA ILE A 86 0.97 24.18 27.15
C ILE A 86 0.91 24.51 28.64
N GLU A 87 0.00 23.90 29.39
CA GLU A 87 -0.16 24.15 30.83
C GLU A 87 1.09 23.81 31.65
N LYS A 88 1.84 22.75 31.27
CA LYS A 88 3.08 22.35 31.96
C LYS A 88 4.26 23.30 31.66
N GLN A 89 4.28 23.93 30.49
CA GLN A 89 5.36 24.82 30.04
C GLN A 89 4.99 26.30 30.11
N ALA A 90 3.76 26.63 30.53
CA ALA A 90 3.30 27.99 30.73
C ALA A 90 4.02 28.61 31.93
N ARG A 91 4.52 29.83 31.75
CA ARG A 91 5.15 30.60 32.83
C ARG A 91 4.08 31.44 33.55
N PRO A 92 4.26 31.74 34.86
CA PRO A 92 3.35 32.66 35.55
C PRO A 92 3.27 34.00 34.82
N GLY A 93 2.04 34.43 34.48
CA GLY A 93 1.78 35.68 33.75
C GLY A 93 1.79 35.59 32.22
N GLU A 94 2.06 34.42 31.63
CA GLU A 94 1.98 34.19 30.18
C GLU A 94 0.55 33.79 29.76
N SER A 95 0.01 34.38 28.69
CA SER A 95 -1.27 33.93 28.12
C SER A 95 -1.13 32.56 27.45
N TYR A 96 -2.22 31.79 27.45
CA TYR A 96 -2.29 30.49 26.80
C TYR A 96 -1.90 30.54 25.31
N GLU A 97 -2.30 31.60 24.61
CA GLU A 97 -1.96 31.81 23.19
C GLU A 97 -0.47 32.09 22.98
N GLN A 98 0.16 32.84 23.90
CA GLN A 98 1.58 33.15 23.84
C GLN A 98 2.44 31.90 24.09
N ALA A 99 2.06 31.10 25.10
CA ALA A 99 2.70 29.82 25.38
C ALA A 99 2.56 28.84 24.20
N ALA A 100 1.37 28.75 23.59
CA ALA A 100 1.13 27.89 22.43
C ALA A 100 2.01 28.28 21.22
N ASN A 101 2.07 29.57 20.90
CA ASN A 101 2.86 30.08 19.77
C ASN A 101 4.37 29.87 19.97
N ARG A 102 4.86 30.07 21.21
CA ARG A 102 6.25 29.82 21.57
C ARG A 102 6.64 28.35 21.42
N ILE A 103 5.80 27.43 21.93
CA ILE A 103 6.07 25.98 21.87
C ILE A 103 6.02 25.50 20.42
N LYS A 104 5.07 26.02 19.63
CA LYS A 104 4.98 25.74 18.20
C LYS A 104 6.25 26.17 17.46
N GLY A 105 6.71 27.41 17.67
CA GLY A 105 7.95 27.92 17.07
C GLY A 105 9.19 27.10 17.46
N LEU A 106 9.28 26.64 18.72
CA LEU A 106 10.39 25.79 19.17
C LEU A 106 10.39 24.42 18.46
N LYS A 107 9.20 23.82 18.28
CA LYS A 107 9.03 22.52 17.58
C LYS A 107 9.25 22.62 16.07
N ASP A 108 9.04 23.80 15.50
CA ASP A 108 9.30 24.10 14.09
C ASP A 108 10.80 24.35 13.83
N ALA A 109 11.53 24.93 14.78
CA ALA A 109 12.97 25.16 14.71
C ALA A 109 13.83 23.91 14.98
N LEU A 110 13.29 22.92 15.70
CA LEU A 110 13.96 21.63 15.98
C LEU A 110 13.88 20.63 14.80
N LYS A 111 13.51 21.11 13.63
CA LYS A 111 13.32 20.35 12.39
C LYS A 111 14.54 20.51 11.49
#